data_AF-A0A9Q0WDG5-F1
#
_entry.id   AF-A0A9Q0WDG5-F1
#
_cell.length_a   1.000
_cell.length_b   1.000
_cell.length_c   1.000
_cell.angle_alpha   90.00
_cell.angle_beta   90.00
_cell.angle_gamma   90.00
#
_symmetry.space_group_name_H-M   'P 1'
#
loop_
_entity.id
_entity.type
_entity.pdbx_description
1 polymer ?
#
loop_
_entity_poly.entity_id
_entity_poly.type
_entity_poly.pdbx_seq_one_letter_code
_entity_poly.pdbx_strand_id
1 'polypeptide(L)'
;MSIVKNQLRQTCCRLHLICMLGELGSLLLMLSGTGSASLLPDHGITVVVDQPMVGQGMTDNPMNVLFIPSHISVEVSLIQVVDSASFGSYIEHPVVQALFQLPLRDLLKTMSQLKSGM
;
A
#
# COMPACT_ATOMS: atom_id res chain seq x y z
N MET A 1 31.38 -1.97 6.62
CA MET A 1 30.02 -1.48 6.31
C MET A 1 29.24 -1.42 7.62
N SER A 2 29.44 -0.34 8.39
CA SER A 2 28.82 -0.17 9.70
C SER A 2 27.44 0.45 9.50
N ILE A 3 26.40 -0.38 9.59
CA ILE A 3 25.02 0.09 9.65
C ILE A 3 24.88 0.91 10.93
N VAL A 4 24.36 2.12 10.76
CA VAL A 4 24.12 3.16 11.76
C VAL A 4 23.60 2.55 13.07
N LYS A 5 24.32 2.79 14.17
CA LYS A 5 23.80 2.50 15.52
C LYS A 5 22.49 3.27 15.70
N ASN A 6 21.41 2.53 15.90
CA ASN A 6 20.06 3.06 16.11
C ASN A 6 20.04 3.94 17.38
N GLN A 7 20.04 5.26 17.21
CA GLN A 7 20.03 6.22 18.31
C GLN A 7 18.59 6.42 18.79
N LEU A 8 18.07 5.47 19.58
CA LEU A 8 16.80 5.64 20.27
C LEU A 8 16.94 6.75 21.31
N ARG A 9 16.40 7.94 21.00
CA ARG A 9 16.30 9.06 21.95
C ARG A 9 14.94 9.02 22.62
N GLN A 10 14.93 8.70 23.91
CA GLN A 10 13.73 8.78 24.73
C GLN A 10 13.55 10.22 25.23
N THR A 11 12.39 10.81 24.97
CA THR A 11 12.01 12.11 25.51
C THR A 11 11.35 11.91 26.88
N CYS A 12 12.06 12.26 27.95
CA CYS A 12 11.56 12.22 29.33
C CYS A 12 11.03 13.60 29.74
N CYS A 13 9.84 14.00 29.32
CA CYS A 13 9.16 15.19 29.85
C CYS A 13 7.64 14.97 29.80
N ARG A 14 6.88 15.60 30.71
CA ARG A 14 5.40 15.59 30.79
C ARG A 14 4.75 16.25 29.55
N LEU A 15 4.89 15.64 28.39
CA LEU A 15 4.21 16.03 27.15
C LEU A 15 3.35 14.87 26.64
N HIS A 16 2.26 15.20 25.97
CA HIS A 16 1.44 14.23 25.25
C HIS A 16 2.02 14.02 23.85
N LEU A 17 2.21 12.75 23.47
CA LEU A 17 2.62 12.35 22.13
C LEU A 17 1.36 12.00 21.32
N ILE A 18 1.24 12.58 20.12
CA ILE A 18 0.13 12.30 19.19
C ILE A 18 0.73 11.68 17.93
N CYS A 19 0.18 10.54 17.50
CA CYS A 19 0.60 9.85 16.29
C CYS A 19 -0.23 10.33 15.08
N MET A 20 0.44 10.79 14.02
CA MET A 20 -0.20 11.32 12.79
C MET A 20 0.11 10.48 11.55
N LEU A 21 0.48 9.20 11.72
CA LEU A 21 0.93 8.31 10.64
C LEU A 21 -0.24 7.66 9.86
N GLY A 22 -1.48 8.15 10.02
CA GLY A 22 -2.66 7.54 9.40
C GLY A 22 -2.84 6.07 9.82
N GLU A 23 -3.23 5.22 8.87
CA GLU A 23 -3.42 3.79 9.04
C GLU A 23 -2.13 3.08 9.50
N LEU A 24 -0.96 3.54 9.04
CA LEU A 24 0.35 3.05 9.47
C LEU A 24 0.65 3.37 10.95
N GLY A 25 -0.03 4.38 11.51
CA GLY A 25 0.05 4.69 12.93
C GLY A 25 -0.41 3.53 13.81
N SER A 26 -1.39 2.75 13.34
CA SER A 26 -1.85 1.55 14.06
C SER A 26 -0.76 0.48 14.14
N LEU A 27 0.06 0.32 13.09
CA LEU A 27 1.21 -0.58 13.10
C LEU A 27 2.32 -0.07 14.04
N LEU A 28 2.59 1.24 14.04
CA LEU A 28 3.57 1.81 14.98
C LEU A 28 3.16 1.56 16.44
N LEU A 29 1.87 1.71 16.75
CA LEU A 29 1.35 1.42 18.09
C LEU A 29 1.60 -0.05 18.47
N MET A 30 1.36 -1.01 17.58
CA MET A 30 1.68 -2.42 17.84
C MET A 30 3.18 -2.63 18.07
N LEU A 31 4.05 -2.03 17.25
CA LEU A 31 5.51 -2.12 17.42
C LEU A 31 6.00 -1.45 18.71
N SER A 32 5.25 -0.48 19.23
CA SER A 32 5.51 0.13 20.55
C SER A 32 5.00 -0.71 21.73
N GLY A 33 4.38 -1.86 21.47
CA GLY A 33 3.78 -2.74 22.48
C GLY A 33 2.34 -2.37 22.86
N THR A 34 1.66 -1.56 22.06
CA THR A 34 0.26 -1.15 22.26
C THR A 34 -0.63 -1.86 21.24
N GLY A 35 -1.33 -2.91 21.65
CA GLY A 35 -2.10 -3.79 20.76
C GLY A 35 -2.65 -5.01 21.49
N SER A 36 -3.18 -5.99 20.76
CA SER A 36 -3.78 -7.19 21.38
C SER A 36 -2.74 -8.03 22.13
N ALA A 37 -3.01 -8.33 23.41
CA ALA A 37 -2.16 -9.19 24.23
C ALA A 37 -2.04 -10.64 23.74
N SER A 38 -2.92 -11.10 22.86
CA SER A 38 -2.78 -12.43 22.24
C SER A 38 -1.85 -12.44 21.03
N LEU A 39 -1.76 -11.33 20.27
CA LEU A 39 -1.01 -11.28 19.01
C LEU A 39 0.43 -10.78 19.18
N LEU A 40 0.66 -9.83 20.10
CA LEU A 40 1.98 -9.21 20.29
C LEU A 40 3.05 -10.19 20.80
N PRO A 41 2.78 -11.09 21.76
CA PRO A 41 3.77 -12.05 22.24
C PRO A 41 4.21 -13.06 21.17
N ASP A 42 3.31 -13.45 20.26
CA ASP A 42 3.62 -14.35 19.14
C ASP A 42 4.67 -13.75 18.19
N HIS A 43 4.78 -12.41 18.16
CA HIS A 43 5.75 -11.66 17.37
C HIS A 43 6.96 -11.20 18.19
N GLY A 44 7.12 -11.70 19.43
CA GLY A 44 8.22 -11.34 20.32
C GLY A 44 8.17 -9.91 20.86
N ILE A 45 7.00 -9.27 20.82
CA ILE A 45 6.80 -7.89 21.29
C ILE A 45 6.24 -7.91 22.71
N THR A 46 6.89 -7.20 23.63
CA THR A 46 6.38 -7.02 24.99
C THR A 46 5.15 -6.14 24.99
N VAL A 47 4.07 -6.61 25.61
CA VAL A 47 2.84 -5.83 25.77
C VAL A 47 3.07 -4.74 26.81
N VAL A 48 2.94 -3.48 26.38
CA VAL A 48 2.96 -2.29 27.25
C VAL A 48 1.53 -1.90 27.62
N VAL A 49 0.63 -1.91 26.65
CA VAL A 49 -0.80 -1.65 26.85
C VAL A 49 -1.61 -2.63 26.01
N ASP A 50 -2.48 -3.41 26.65
CA ASP A 50 -3.42 -4.29 25.94
C ASP A 50 -4.56 -3.47 25.35
N GLN A 51 -4.60 -3.39 24.02
CA GLN A 51 -5.63 -2.69 23.24
C GLN A 51 -5.99 -3.53 22.00
N PRO A 52 -6.96 -4.44 22.11
CA PRO A 52 -7.26 -5.41 21.04
C PRO A 52 -7.84 -4.77 19.76
N MET A 53 -8.35 -3.54 19.84
CA MET A 53 -8.91 -2.83 18.69
C MET A 53 -7.85 -2.14 17.81
N VAL A 54 -6.60 -2.05 18.26
CA VAL A 54 -5.52 -1.44 17.46
C VAL A 54 -5.29 -2.29 16.21
N GLY A 55 -5.23 -1.64 15.04
CA GLY A 55 -5.04 -2.28 13.73
C GLY A 55 -6.24 -3.05 13.18
N GLN A 56 -7.36 -3.11 13.92
CA GLN A 56 -8.60 -3.73 13.45
C GLN A 56 -9.40 -2.77 12.56
N GLY A 57 -10.14 -3.31 11.60
CA GLY A 57 -10.97 -2.53 10.68
C GLY A 57 -10.17 -1.79 9.59
N MET A 58 -8.85 -1.96 9.53
CA MET A 58 -8.04 -1.48 8.42
C MET A 58 -8.48 -2.20 7.14
N THR A 59 -9.02 -1.43 6.21
CA THR A 59 -9.57 -1.94 4.95
C THR A 59 -8.81 -1.27 3.82
N ASP A 60 -8.35 -2.06 2.86
CA ASP A 60 -7.76 -1.56 1.61
C ASP A 60 -8.79 -1.71 0.49
N ASN A 61 -8.76 -0.82 -0.49
CA ASN A 61 -9.60 -0.96 -1.68
C ASN A 61 -8.86 -1.83 -2.69
N PRO A 62 -9.31 -3.08 -2.95
CA PRO A 62 -8.66 -3.90 -3.96
C PRO A 62 -8.73 -3.22 -5.33
N MET A 63 -7.59 -3.05 -5.97
CA MET A 63 -7.49 -2.47 -7.32
C MET A 63 -7.27 -3.57 -8.36
N ASN A 64 -8.22 -3.71 -9.28
CA ASN A 64 -8.03 -4.53 -10.48
C ASN A 64 -7.76 -3.61 -11.67
N VAL A 65 -6.80 -3.96 -12.52
CA VAL A 65 -6.39 -3.14 -13.67
C VAL A 65 -6.72 -3.85 -14.98
N LEU A 66 -7.43 -3.17 -15.87
CA LEU A 66 -7.62 -3.58 -17.26
C LEU A 66 -6.80 -2.69 -18.18
N PHE A 67 -5.86 -3.29 -18.91
CA PHE A 67 -5.02 -2.55 -19.84
C PHE A 67 -5.54 -2.64 -21.28
N ILE A 68 -5.90 -1.49 -21.86
CA ILE A 68 -6.41 -1.39 -23.24
C ILE A 68 -5.39 -0.62 -24.10
N PRO A 69 -4.66 -1.28 -25.02
CA PRO A 69 -3.71 -0.59 -25.89
C PRO A 69 -4.44 0.20 -26.96
N SER A 70 -4.03 1.45 -27.18
CA SER A 70 -4.51 2.28 -28.29
C SER A 70 -3.58 2.15 -29.51
N HIS A 71 -4.18 2.04 -30.69
CA HIS A 71 -3.45 2.04 -31.98
C HIS A 71 -3.01 3.44 -32.44
N ILE A 72 -3.49 4.47 -31.77
CA ILE A 72 -3.14 5.88 -32.01
C ILE A 72 -2.61 6.49 -30.71
N SER A 73 -1.78 7.53 -30.82
CA SER A 73 -1.31 8.26 -29.65
C SER A 73 -2.50 8.89 -28.92
N VAL A 74 -2.62 8.64 -27.62
CA VAL A 74 -3.62 9.21 -26.72
C VAL A 74 -2.92 10.12 -25.72
N GLU A 75 -3.54 11.25 -25.37
CA GLU A 75 -3.00 12.18 -24.39
C GLU A 75 -3.05 11.58 -22.98
N VAL A 76 -2.04 11.87 -22.15
CA VAL A 76 -2.02 11.39 -20.76
C VAL A 76 -3.06 12.14 -19.95
N SER A 77 -3.92 11.42 -19.23
CA SER A 77 -4.89 12.01 -18.31
C SER A 77 -4.47 11.80 -16.86
N LEU A 78 -4.99 12.66 -15.99
CA LEU A 78 -5.00 12.39 -14.55
C LEU A 78 -5.96 11.23 -14.23
N ILE A 79 -5.85 10.67 -13.01
CA ILE A 79 -6.81 9.68 -12.51
C ILE A 79 -8.17 10.36 -12.38
N GLN A 80 -9.16 9.80 -13.04
CA GLN A 80 -10.54 10.24 -12.97
C GLN A 80 -11.40 9.08 -12.48
N VAL A 81 -12.21 9.35 -11.46
CA VAL A 81 -13.26 8.42 -11.03
C VAL A 81 -14.43 8.61 -11.98
N VAL A 82 -14.74 7.58 -12.77
CA VAL A 82 -15.80 7.63 -13.77
C VAL A 82 -17.14 7.26 -13.15
N ASP A 83 -17.16 6.25 -12.29
CA ASP A 83 -18.37 5.81 -11.59
C ASP A 83 -18.03 5.13 -10.25
N SER A 84 -19.00 5.18 -9.32
CA SER A 84 -19.02 4.35 -8.12
C SER A 84 -19.88 3.12 -8.39
N ALA A 85 -19.28 1.95 -8.30
CA ALA A 85 -19.98 0.70 -8.50
C ALA A 85 -20.93 0.42 -7.31
N SER A 86 -22.05 -0.25 -7.56
CA SER A 86 -23.08 -0.55 -6.55
C SER A 86 -22.58 -1.39 -5.36
N PHE A 87 -21.40 -2.01 -5.49
CA PHE A 87 -20.74 -2.78 -4.44
C PHE A 87 -19.67 -1.98 -3.66
N GLY A 88 -19.62 -0.65 -3.82
CA GLY A 88 -18.76 0.22 -3.01
C GLY A 88 -17.32 0.37 -3.50
N SER A 89 -17.06 0.09 -4.79
CA SER A 89 -15.75 0.29 -5.42
C SER A 89 -15.78 1.43 -6.43
N TYR A 90 -14.62 2.01 -6.70
CA TYR A 90 -14.46 3.10 -7.66
C TYR A 90 -13.85 2.59 -8.95
N ILE A 91 -14.39 3.04 -10.09
CA ILE A 91 -13.79 2.76 -11.39
C ILE A 91 -12.95 3.98 -11.79
N GLU A 92 -11.64 3.81 -11.70
CA GLU A 92 -10.66 4.82 -12.06
C GLU A 92 -10.14 4.57 -13.48
N HIS A 93 -10.17 5.62 -14.31
CA HIS A 93 -9.72 5.54 -15.69
C HIS A 93 -8.59 6.53 -15.98
N PRO A 94 -7.33 6.14 -15.74
CA PRO A 94 -6.19 6.88 -16.23
C PRO A 94 -5.90 6.50 -17.67
N VAL A 95 -5.85 7.48 -18.57
CA VAL A 95 -5.21 7.32 -19.87
C VAL A 95 -3.71 7.50 -19.65
N VAL A 96 -3.00 6.38 -19.60
CA VAL A 96 -1.54 6.38 -19.53
C VAL A 96 -0.98 6.19 -20.93
N GLN A 97 0.02 6.99 -21.30
CA GLN A 97 0.80 6.73 -22.50
C GLN A 97 1.68 5.51 -22.22
N ALA A 98 1.12 4.33 -22.44
CA ALA A 98 1.88 3.11 -22.44
C ALA A 98 2.89 3.17 -23.57
N LEU A 99 4.15 2.92 -23.22
CA LEU A 99 5.35 3.01 -24.05
C LEU A 99 5.13 2.62 -25.53
N PHE A 100 4.68 3.58 -26.34
CA PHE A 100 4.63 3.48 -27.81
C PHE A 100 6.04 3.54 -28.44
N GLN A 101 7.08 3.49 -27.59
CA GLN A 101 8.49 3.45 -27.95
C GLN A 101 9.01 2.03 -28.15
N LEU A 102 8.27 0.99 -27.71
CA LEU A 102 8.67 -0.40 -27.91
C LEU A 102 8.07 -0.95 -29.21
N PRO A 103 8.90 -1.50 -30.14
CA PRO A 103 8.40 -2.01 -31.40
C PRO A 103 7.47 -3.21 -31.16
N LEU A 104 6.40 -3.32 -31.96
CA LEU A 104 5.31 -4.30 -31.86
C LEU A 104 5.76 -5.77 -31.66
N ARG A 105 6.93 -6.11 -32.19
CA ARG A 105 7.61 -7.41 -32.04
C ARG A 105 8.03 -7.75 -30.61
N ASP A 106 8.30 -6.74 -29.77
CA ASP A 106 8.72 -6.94 -28.39
C ASP A 106 7.50 -7.00 -27.45
N LEU A 107 6.39 -6.33 -27.79
CA LEU A 107 5.09 -6.45 -27.12
C LEU A 107 4.49 -7.86 -27.26
N LEU A 108 4.54 -8.43 -28.48
CA LEU A 108 4.08 -9.81 -28.70
C LEU A 108 4.92 -10.84 -27.93
N LYS A 109 6.21 -10.57 -27.74
CA LYS A 109 7.09 -11.41 -26.91
C LYS A 109 6.72 -11.32 -25.44
N THR A 110 6.53 -10.12 -24.87
CA THR A 110 6.11 -9.99 -23.46
C THR A 110 4.73 -10.57 -23.20
N MET A 111 3.78 -10.42 -24.13
CA MET A 111 2.47 -11.06 -24.03
C MET A 111 2.54 -12.59 -24.15
N SER A 112 3.46 -13.13 -24.96
CA SER A 112 3.71 -14.59 -25.02
C SER A 112 4.34 -15.15 -23.74
N GLN A 113 5.23 -14.38 -23.10
CA GLN A 113 5.89 -14.75 -21.84
C GLN A 113 4.93 -14.73 -20.65
N LEU A 114 3.95 -13.81 -20.65
CA LEU A 114 2.87 -13.80 -19.66
C LEU A 114 1.93 -15.01 -19.78
N LYS A 115 1.80 -15.60 -20.98
CA LYS A 115 0.97 -16.79 -21.21
C LYS A 115 1.67 -18.11 -20.87
N SER A 116 3.00 -18.15 -20.76
CA SER A 116 3.76 -19.36 -20.37
C SER A 116 4.19 -19.38 -18.89
N GLY A 117 3.78 -18.39 -18.10
CA GLY A 117 4.08 -18.27 -16.67
C GLY A 117 2.90 -18.56 -15.74
N MET A 118 1.80 -19.13 -16.26
CA MET A 118 0.72 -19.76 -15.50
C MET A 118 0.66 -21.26 -15.82
#